data_AF-A0A936YNU7-F1
#
_entry.id   AF-A0A936YNU7-F1
#
_cell.length_a   1.000
_cell.length_b   1.000
_cell.length_c   1.000
_cell.angle_alpha   90.00
_cell.angle_beta   90.00
_cell.angle_gamma   90.00
#
_symmetry.space_group_name_H-M   'P 1'
#
loop_
_entity.id
_entity.type
_entity.pdbx_description
1 polymer ?
#
loop_
_entity_poly.entity_id
_entity_poly.type
_entity_poly.pdbx_seq_one_letter_code
_entity_poly.pdbx_strand_id
1 'polypeptide(L)'
;MEAHVRRLLNYEQHHTPVGSMVVRFYHSGDQIRCYVRQTLADETGDKIFPGEGLDPEVALRLAANRLQDHPDQPIYIELSEGIQWNPDWVEDTAT
;
A
#
# COMPACT_ATOMS: atom_id res chain seq x y z
N MET A 1 -20.96 -7.62 11.95
CA MET A 1 -19.54 -7.82 11.62
C MET A 1 -18.93 -6.43 11.58
N GLU A 2 -18.08 -6.08 12.54
CA GLU A 2 -17.43 -4.77 12.54
C GLU A 2 -16.45 -4.73 11.36
N ALA A 3 -16.70 -3.84 10.40
CA ALA A 3 -15.72 -3.51 9.39
C ALA A 3 -14.52 -2.91 10.14
N HIS A 4 -13.44 -3.68 10.29
CA HIS A 4 -12.20 -3.14 10.81
C HIS A 4 -11.70 -2.11 9.81
N VAL A 5 -11.90 -0.82 10.13
CA VAL A 5 -11.29 0.27 9.37
C VAL A 5 -9.79 0.08 9.49
N ARG A 6 -9.16 -0.28 8.38
CA ARG A 6 -7.73 -0.57 8.37
C ARG A 6 -6.96 0.74 8.51
N ARG A 7 -5.96 0.74 9.39
CA ARG A 7 -5.11 1.90 9.60
C ARG A 7 -4.19 2.10 8.40
N LEU A 8 -4.20 3.31 7.84
CA LEU A 8 -3.24 3.76 6.83
C LEU A 8 -2.22 4.67 7.51
N LEU A 9 -0.94 4.38 7.33
CA LEU A 9 0.16 5.16 7.90
C LEU A 9 1.10 5.62 6.79
N ASN A 10 1.81 6.72 6.99
CA ASN A 10 2.85 7.13 6.06
C ASN A 10 4.03 6.16 6.15
N TYR A 11 4.56 5.76 5.01
CA TYR A 11 5.80 5.01 4.93
C TYR A 11 6.98 5.90 5.29
N GLU A 12 7.85 5.39 6.15
CA GLU A 12 9.14 5.99 6.47
C GLU A 12 10.23 4.91 6.39
N GLN A 13 11.26 5.15 5.57
CA GLN A 13 12.27 4.14 5.21
C GLN A 13 12.96 3.47 6.41
N HIS A 14 13.14 4.18 7.51
CA HIS A 14 13.85 3.68 8.69
C HIS A 14 12.95 3.40 9.91
N HIS A 15 11.65 3.71 9.83
CA HIS A 15 10.69 3.46 10.91
C HIS A 15 9.63 2.41 10.56
N THR A 16 9.54 2.01 9.29
CA THR A 16 8.59 0.98 8.87
C THR A 16 9.13 -0.40 9.25
N PRO A 17 8.40 -1.19 10.08
CA PRO A 17 8.86 -2.52 10.49
C PRO A 17 9.04 -3.47 9.31
N VAL A 18 9.96 -4.42 9.44
CA VAL A 18 10.10 -5.55 8.50
C VAL A 18 8.81 -6.37 8.44
N GLY A 19 8.45 -6.83 7.25
CA GLY A 19 7.24 -7.60 6.97
C GLY A 19 6.00 -6.73 6.71
N SER A 20 6.11 -5.41 6.84
CA SER A 20 5.03 -4.46 6.57
C SER A 20 4.65 -4.42 5.09
N MET A 21 3.36 -4.23 4.81
CA MET A 21 2.90 -3.92 3.45
C MET A 21 2.98 -2.43 3.20
N VAL A 22 3.62 -2.05 2.10
CA VAL A 22 3.73 -0.68 1.62
C VAL A 22 3.07 -0.59 0.25
N VAL A 23 2.20 0.38 0.05
CA VAL A 23 1.65 0.73 -1.25
C VAL A 23 2.34 1.99 -1.73
N ARG A 24 3.14 1.88 -2.80
CA ARG A 24 3.82 3.03 -3.39
C ARG A 24 3.04 3.57 -4.57
N PHE A 25 2.78 4.87 -4.55
CA PHE A 25 2.10 5.64 -5.59
C PHE A 25 3.13 6.38 -6.43
N TYR A 26 2.99 6.33 -7.75
CA TYR A 26 3.91 6.99 -8.68
C TYR A 26 3.17 7.43 -9.95
N HIS A 27 3.70 8.45 -10.61
CA HIS A 27 3.19 8.91 -11.90
C HIS A 27 3.60 7.96 -13.02
N SER A 28 2.64 7.60 -13.87
CA SER A 28 2.85 6.88 -15.12
C SER A 28 2.14 7.66 -16.23
N GLY A 29 2.87 8.55 -16.89
CA GLY A 29 2.27 9.59 -17.73
C GLY A 29 1.35 10.49 -16.90
N ASP A 30 0.12 10.69 -17.37
CA ASP A 30 -0.91 11.48 -16.67
C ASP A 30 -1.68 10.69 -15.60
N GLN A 31 -1.37 9.41 -15.41
CA GLN A 31 -2.06 8.54 -14.46
C GLN A 31 -1.24 8.31 -13.20
N ILE A 32 -1.94 8.06 -12.08
CA ILE A 32 -1.33 7.55 -10.85
C ILE A 32 -1.44 6.03 -10.88
N ARG A 33 -0.30 5.35 -10.76
CA ARG A 33 -0.22 3.90 -10.61
C ARG A 33 0.43 3.53 -9.29
N CYS A 34 0.18 2.31 -8.86
CA CYS A 34 0.60 1.82 -7.57
C CYS A 34 1.22 0.43 -7.68
N TYR A 35 2.14 0.10 -6.79
CA TYR A 35 2.51 -1.30 -6.56
C TYR A 35 2.58 -1.57 -5.07
N VAL A 36 2.31 -2.82 -4.69
CA VAL A 36 2.40 -3.26 -3.30
C VAL A 36 3.75 -3.91 -3.09
N ARG A 37 4.44 -3.59 -2.00
CA ARG A 37 5.67 -4.24 -1.61
C ARG A 37 5.64 -4.66 -0.16
N GLN A 38 6.30 -5.77 0.17
CA GLN A 38 6.53 -6.20 1.53
C GLN A 38 7.96 -5.84 1.93
N THR A 39 8.13 -5.10 3.03
CA THR A 39 9.45 -4.77 3.56
C THR A 39 10.20 -6.04 3.96
N LEU A 40 11.41 -6.22 3.45
CA LEU A 40 12.26 -7.35 3.83
C LEU A 40 13.37 -6.89 4.78
N ALA A 41 13.88 -7.83 5.60
CA ALA A 41 14.94 -7.54 6.57
C ALA A 41 16.27 -7.20 5.89
N ASP A 42 16.50 -7.77 4.71
CA ASP A 42 17.76 -7.74 4.01
C ASP A 42 17.74 -6.68 2.90
N GLU A 43 18.88 -6.02 2.69
CA GLU A 43 19.12 -4.97 1.67
C GLU A 43 18.90 -5.45 0.21
N THR A 44 18.56 -6.73 0.03
CA THR A 44 18.21 -7.39 -1.24
C THR A 44 16.95 -6.85 -1.91
N GLY A 45 16.23 -5.93 -1.27
CA GLY A 45 15.09 -5.22 -1.84
C GLY A 45 13.74 -5.87 -1.53
N ASP A 46 12.69 -5.08 -1.53
CA ASP A 46 11.36 -5.52 -1.11
C ASP A 46 10.70 -6.47 -2.11
N LYS A 47 9.80 -7.32 -1.60
CA LYS A 47 9.02 -8.21 -2.46
C LYS A 47 7.83 -7.47 -3.05
N ILE A 48 7.80 -7.30 -4.37
CA ILE A 48 6.78 -6.54 -5.11
C ILE A 48 5.61 -7.43 -5.57
N PHE A 49 4.39 -6.88 -5.55
CA PHE A 49 3.14 -7.54 -5.91
C PHE A 49 2.11 -6.60 -6.54
N PRO A 50 1.54 -6.98 -7.70
CA PRO A 50 2.19 -7.72 -8.79
C PRO A 50 3.38 -6.91 -9.34
N GLY A 51 4.16 -7.49 -10.26
CA GLY A 51 5.26 -6.77 -10.93
C GLY A 51 4.80 -5.63 -11.85
N GLU A 52 3.49 -5.47 -12.05
CA GLU A 52 2.88 -4.42 -12.86
C GLU A 52 2.22 -3.37 -11.95
N GLY A 53 2.25 -2.10 -12.38
CA GLY A 53 1.51 -1.04 -11.71
C GLY A 53 0.01 -1.29 -11.77
N LEU A 54 -0.69 -1.03 -10.67
CA LEU A 54 -2.13 -1.17 -10.48
C LEU A 54 -2.77 0.20 -10.28
N ASP A 55 -4.10 0.25 -10.39
CA ASP A 55 -4.87 1.38 -9.89
C ASP A 55 -4.81 1.45 -8.35
N PRO A 56 -4.86 2.66 -7.76
CA PRO A 56 -4.83 2.88 -6.31
C PRO A 56 -5.73 1.96 -5.49
N GLU A 57 -7.01 1.88 -5.86
CA GLU A 57 -8.02 1.10 -5.14
C GLU A 57 -7.69 -0.40 -5.16
N VAL A 58 -7.24 -0.89 -6.32
CA VAL A 58 -6.86 -2.29 -6.51
C VAL A 58 -5.62 -2.63 -5.68
N ALA A 59 -4.63 -1.72 -5.63
CA ALA A 59 -3.42 -1.91 -4.84
C ALA A 59 -3.70 -1.91 -3.32
N LEU A 60 -4.56 -1.00 -2.85
CA LEU A 60 -4.99 -0.94 -1.45
C LEU A 60 -5.76 -2.20 -1.04
N ARG A 61 -6.69 -2.67 -1.89
CA ARG A 61 -7.41 -3.94 -1.66
C ARG A 61 -6.47 -5.14 -1.65
N LEU A 62 -5.48 -5.17 -2.55
CA LEU A 62 -4.46 -6.22 -2.58
C LEU A 62 -3.64 -6.23 -1.29
N ALA A 63 -3.16 -5.07 -0.84
CA ALA A 63 -2.41 -4.95 0.42
C ALA A 63 -3.26 -5.40 1.62
N ALA A 64 -4.54 -5.02 1.67
CA ALA A 64 -5.45 -5.46 2.71
C ALA A 64 -5.65 -6.99 2.72
N ASN A 65 -5.84 -7.61 1.55
CA ASN A 65 -5.97 -9.06 1.43
C ASN A 65 -4.72 -9.82 1.90
N ARG A 66 -3.52 -9.24 1.71
CA ARG A 66 -2.26 -9.85 2.17
C ARG A 66 -2.09 -9.85 3.67
N LEU A 67 -2.84 -9.01 4.36
CA LEU A 67 -2.78 -8.88 5.81
C LEU A 67 -4.09 -9.37 6.45
N GLN A 68 -4.82 -10.28 5.80
CA GLN A 68 -6.06 -10.86 6.34
C GLN A 68 -5.81 -11.62 7.65
N ASP A 69 -4.68 -12.32 7.76
CA ASP A 69 -4.25 -13.04 8.96
C ASP A 69 -3.63 -12.11 10.03
N HIS A 70 -3.45 -10.84 9.69
CA HIS A 70 -2.87 -9.81 10.56
C HIS A 70 -3.70 -8.51 10.50
N PRO A 71 -4.98 -8.53 10.92
CA PRO A 71 -5.91 -7.41 10.74
C PRO A 71 -5.45 -6.13 11.45
N ASP A 72 -4.70 -6.24 12.54
CA ASP A 72 -4.17 -5.09 13.29
C ASP A 72 -2.99 -4.39 12.61
N GLN A 73 -2.34 -5.04 11.64
CA GLN A 73 -1.23 -4.46 10.91
C GLN A 73 -1.72 -3.36 9.96
N PRO A 74 -1.13 -2.15 10.04
CA PRO A 74 -1.45 -1.06 9.14
C PRO A 74 -0.92 -1.33 7.73
N ILE A 75 -1.50 -0.63 6.76
CA ILE A 75 -0.91 -0.48 5.42
C ILE A 75 -0.12 0.82 5.42
N TYR A 76 1.13 0.76 4.96
CA TYR A 76 1.97 1.95 4.82
C TYR A 76 1.81 2.53 3.41
N ILE A 77 1.74 3.85 3.33
CA ILE A 77 1.50 4.62 2.10
C ILE A 77 2.76 5.40 1.77
N GLU A 78 3.29 5.18 0.57
CA GLU A 78 4.43 5.91 0.05
C GLU A 78 4.01 6.71 -1.19
N LEU A 79 3.94 8.03 -1.06
CA LEU A 79 3.61 8.91 -2.18
C LEU A 79 4.91 9.39 -2.83
N SER A 80 5.06 9.18 -4.14
CA SER A 80 6.14 9.82 -4.90
C SER A 80 5.94 11.34 -4.97
N GLU A 81 7.01 12.07 -5.28
CA GLU A 81 6.99 13.52 -5.38
C GLU A 81 5.85 14.02 -6.29
N GLY A 82 5.14 15.05 -5.82
CA GLY A 82 4.02 15.67 -6.55
C GLY A 82 2.66 14.97 -6.39
N ILE A 83 2.61 13.77 -5.80
CA ILE A 83 1.35 13.07 -5.54
C ILE A 83 0.77 13.47 -4.19
N GLN A 84 -0.51 13.86 -4.18
CA GLN A 84 -1.27 14.09 -2.97
C GLN A 84 -2.18 12.90 -2.68
N TRP A 85 -2.39 12.61 -1.39
CA TRP A 85 -3.35 11.60 -0.97
C TRP A 85 -4.76 11.93 -1.46
N ASN A 86 -5.47 10.93 -1.99
CA ASN A 86 -6.87 11.03 -2.35
C ASN A 86 -7.70 10.00 -1.55
N PRO A 87 -8.66 10.45 -0.71
CA PRO A 87 -9.49 9.54 0.08
C PRO A 87 -10.42 8.65 -0.75
N ASP A 88 -10.81 9.05 -1.97
CA ASP A 88 -11.66 8.25 -2.86
C ASP A 88 -11.03 6.88 -3.17
N TRP A 89 -9.71 6.75 -3.09
CA TRP A 89 -9.00 5.47 -3.30
C TRP A 89 -9.35 4.37 -2.29
N VAL A 90 -9.96 4.72 -1.15
CA VAL A 90 -10.35 3.78 -0.09
C VAL A 90 -11.83 3.42 -0.18
N GLU A 91 -12.70 4.33 -0.64
CA GLU A 91 -14.15 4.18 -0.56
C GLU A 91 -14.70 3.10 -1.51
N ASP A 92 -14.04 2.85 -2.65
CA ASP A 92 -14.46 1.80 -3.60
C ASP A 92 -14.05 0.37 -3.16
N THR A 93 -13.27 0.23 -2.08
CA THR A 93 -12.87 -1.10 -1.57
C THR A 93 -13.98 -1.85 -0.81
N ALA A 94 -15.13 -1.21 -0.58
CA ALA A 94 -16.23 -1.70 0.25
C ALA A 94 -17.44 -2.32 -0.51
N THR A 95 -17.38 -2.46 -1.84
CA THR A 95 -18.43 -3.13 -2.64
C THR A 95 -18.10 -4.59 -2.96
#